data_AF-A0A2N1CZ27-F1
#
_entry.id   AF-A0A2N1CZ27-F1
#
_cell.length_a   1.000
_cell.length_b   1.000
_cell.length_c   1.000
_cell.angle_alpha   90.00
_cell.angle_beta   90.00
_cell.angle_gamma   90.00
#
_symmetry.space_group_name_H-M   'P 1'
#
loop_
_entity.id
_entity.type
_entity.pdbx_description
1 polymer ?
#
loop_
_entity_poly.entity_id
_entity_poly.type
_entity_poly.pdbx_seq_one_letter_code
_entity_poly.pdbx_strand_id
1 'polypeptide(L)'
;MRVTLATAAVLLSAASLAHADSADPEPYTYGSRLDIASVLSIKIEPTPYCEVTDAVMTYRDFAGEVRRLAYRTLADSCKNQN
;
A
#
# COMPACT_ATOMS: atom_id res chain seq x y z
N MET A 1 -28.81 -33.04 43.68
CA MET A 1 -28.80 -31.79 42.88
C MET A 1 -27.40 -31.19 42.98
N ARG A 2 -26.55 -31.38 41.97
CA ARG A 2 -25.21 -30.79 41.90
C ARG A 2 -25.08 -30.20 40.50
N VAL A 3 -25.20 -28.87 40.41
CA VAL A 3 -25.08 -28.12 39.17
C VAL A 3 -23.62 -27.64 39.08
N THR A 4 -22.82 -28.27 38.24
CA THR A 4 -21.46 -27.81 37.93
C THR A 4 -21.53 -26.82 36.78
N LEU A 5 -21.29 -25.53 37.07
CA LEU A 5 -21.14 -24.48 36.06
C LEU A 5 -19.80 -24.71 35.32
N ALA A 6 -19.88 -25.10 34.05
CA ALA A 6 -18.72 -25.09 33.15
C ALA A 6 -18.60 -23.69 32.53
N THR A 7 -17.57 -22.94 32.92
CA THR A 7 -17.21 -21.64 32.35
C THR A 7 -16.62 -21.84 30.95
N ALA A 8 -17.39 -21.51 29.92
CA ALA A 8 -16.90 -21.44 28.54
C ALA A 8 -16.12 -20.13 28.35
N ALA A 9 -14.79 -20.23 28.26
CA ALA A 9 -13.94 -19.10 27.86
C ALA A 9 -14.07 -18.89 26.35
N VAL A 10 -14.86 -17.89 25.95
CA VAL A 10 -14.98 -17.46 24.55
C VAL A 10 -13.73 -16.65 24.20
N LEU A 11 -12.83 -17.24 23.40
CA LEU A 11 -11.71 -16.53 22.78
C LEU A 11 -12.27 -15.66 21.65
N LEU A 12 -12.39 -14.35 21.91
CA LEU A 12 -12.79 -13.37 20.92
C LEU A 12 -11.56 -13.05 20.04
N SER A 13 -11.40 -13.79 18.94
CA SER A 13 -10.42 -13.46 17.91
C SER A 13 -10.83 -12.16 17.23
N ALA A 14 -10.20 -11.04 17.60
CA ALA A 14 -10.35 -9.79 16.88
C ALA A 14 -9.69 -9.94 15.50
N ALA A 15 -10.47 -10.32 14.49
CA ALA A 15 -10.04 -10.24 13.11
C ALA A 15 -9.98 -8.75 12.74
N SER A 16 -8.77 -8.18 12.70
CA SER A 16 -8.56 -6.86 12.12
C SER A 16 -8.95 -6.93 10.64
N LEU A 17 -10.11 -6.37 10.30
CA LEU A 17 -10.51 -6.08 8.93
C LEU A 17 -9.56 -5.00 8.40
N ALA A 18 -8.43 -5.44 7.84
CA ALA A 18 -7.56 -4.59 7.05
C ALA A 18 -8.38 -4.07 5.86
N HIS A 19 -8.83 -2.81 5.96
CA HIS A 19 -9.46 -2.09 4.87
C HIS A 19 -8.38 -1.71 3.86
N ALA A 20 -7.99 -2.67 3.03
CA ALA A 20 -7.12 -2.41 1.90
C ALA A 20 -7.98 -1.91 0.72
N ASP A 21 -7.47 -0.86 0.06
CA ASP A 21 -7.67 -0.56 -1.36
C ASP A 21 -8.57 0.63 -1.76
N SER A 22 -9.11 1.43 -0.84
CA SER A 22 -9.97 2.59 -1.18
C SER A 22 -9.43 3.98 -0.83
N ALA A 23 -8.27 4.10 -0.18
CA ALA A 23 -7.68 5.41 0.09
C ALA A 23 -7.07 6.00 -1.18
N ASP A 24 -7.32 7.29 -1.44
CA ASP A 24 -6.67 8.02 -2.52
C ASP A 24 -5.14 8.07 -2.32
N PRO A 25 -4.33 8.05 -3.40
CA PRO A 25 -2.88 8.14 -3.28
C PRO A 25 -2.44 9.45 -2.61
N GLU A 26 -1.57 9.34 -1.60
CA GLU A 26 -0.99 10.50 -0.93
C GLU A 26 0.14 11.10 -1.79
N PRO A 27 0.19 12.43 -2.03
CA PRO A 27 1.28 13.04 -2.78
C PRO A 27 2.64 12.91 -2.06
N TYR A 28 3.65 12.43 -2.77
CA TYR A 28 5.02 12.37 -2.28
C TYR A 28 5.70 13.73 -2.31
N THR A 29 6.33 14.11 -1.20
CA THR A 29 7.28 15.23 -1.17
C THR A 29 8.69 14.68 -1.34
N TYR A 30 9.37 15.12 -2.41
CA TYR A 30 10.72 14.67 -2.71
C TYR A 30 11.67 14.89 -1.52
N GLY A 31 12.40 13.83 -1.15
CA GLY A 31 13.33 13.85 -0.02
C GLY A 31 12.71 13.46 1.33
N SER A 32 11.39 13.26 1.42
CA SER A 32 10.80 12.68 2.63
C SER A 32 11.19 11.21 2.77
N ARG A 33 11.38 10.76 4.02
CA ARG A 33 11.64 9.35 4.33
C ARG A 33 10.32 8.61 4.37
N LEU A 34 10.26 7.48 3.66
CA LEU A 34 9.10 6.60 3.63
C LEU A 34 9.38 5.35 4.45
N ASP A 35 8.39 4.89 5.20
CA ASP A 35 8.46 3.62 5.92
C ASP A 35 8.00 2.48 5.00
N ILE A 36 8.90 1.96 4.16
CA ILE A 36 8.57 0.94 3.18
C ILE A 36 9.19 -0.39 3.59
N ALA A 37 8.36 -1.37 3.94
CA ALA A 37 8.78 -2.74 4.14
C ALA A 37 8.84 -3.51 2.81
N SER A 38 7.86 -3.32 1.92
CA SER A 38 7.87 -3.92 0.59
C SER A 38 7.08 -3.11 -0.44
N VAL A 39 7.57 -3.05 -1.67
CA VAL A 39 6.83 -2.48 -2.81
C VAL A 39 5.95 -3.56 -3.40
N LEU A 40 4.65 -3.28 -3.52
CA LEU A 40 3.66 -4.23 -4.03
C LEU A 40 3.37 -4.01 -5.52
N SER A 41 3.27 -2.76 -5.95
CA SER A 41 3.16 -2.41 -7.37
C SER A 41 3.58 -0.97 -7.63
N ILE A 42 3.97 -0.69 -8.86
CA ILE A 42 4.14 0.66 -9.39
C ILE A 42 3.33 0.72 -10.69
N LYS A 43 2.43 1.69 -10.79
CA LYS A 43 1.68 2.01 -12.01
C LYS A 43 2.14 3.35 -12.50
N ILE A 44 2.63 3.40 -13.73
CA ILE A 44 3.05 4.64 -14.40
C ILE A 44 1.97 4.96 -15.44
N GLU A 45 1.51 6.21 -15.46
CA GLU A 45 0.54 6.65 -16.46
C GLU A 45 1.20 6.62 -17.85
N PRO A 46 0.65 5.83 -18.80
CA PRO A 46 1.31 5.59 -20.07
C PRO A 46 1.27 6.84 -20.95
N THR A 47 2.41 7.17 -21.55
CA THR A 47 2.49 8.23 -22.58
C THR A 47 3.31 7.74 -23.78
N PRO A 48 3.00 8.21 -25.00
CA PRO A 48 3.71 7.79 -26.20
C PRO A 48 5.08 8.46 -26.37
N TYR A 49 5.38 9.50 -25.58
CA TYR A 49 6.61 10.29 -25.70
C TYR A 49 7.51 10.10 -24.50
N CYS A 50 8.82 10.28 -24.67
CA CYS A 50 9.73 10.30 -23.53
C CYS A 50 9.59 11.63 -22.77
N GLU A 51 8.79 11.61 -21.70
CA GLU A 51 8.48 12.78 -20.87
C GLU A 51 8.27 12.41 -19.40
N VAL A 52 8.05 13.42 -18.56
CA VAL A 52 7.66 13.22 -17.16
C VAL A 52 6.15 12.94 -17.11
N THR A 53 5.78 11.89 -16.38
CA THR A 53 4.39 11.45 -16.19
C THR A 53 4.11 11.10 -14.72
N ASP A 54 2.85 10.89 -14.39
CA ASP A 54 2.42 10.50 -13.05
C ASP A 54 2.61 9.00 -12.79
N ALA A 55 2.84 8.66 -11.52
CA ALA A 55 2.94 7.29 -11.07
C ALA A 55 2.33 7.12 -9.69
N VAL A 56 1.77 5.94 -9.45
CA VAL A 56 1.29 5.50 -8.14
C VAL A 56 2.09 4.27 -7.73
N MET A 57 2.75 4.36 -6.57
CA MET A 57 3.35 3.22 -5.90
C MET A 57 2.43 2.74 -4.79
N THR A 58 2.07 1.46 -4.81
CA THR A 58 1.41 0.78 -3.70
C THR A 58 2.47 -0.01 -2.96
N TYR A 59 2.60 0.21 -1.65
CA TYR A 59 3.61 -0.42 -0.81
C TYR A 59 3.01 -0.89 0.53
N ARG A 60 3.70 -1.82 1.18
CA ARG A 60 3.43 -2.20 2.57
C ARG A 60 4.46 -1.55 3.48
N ASP A 61 4.01 -0.94 4.56
CA ASP A 61 4.89 -0.40 5.60
C ASP A 61 5.32 -1.46 6.63
N PHE A 62 6.16 -1.09 7.60
CA PHE A 62 6.62 -2.05 8.62
C PHE A 62 5.55 -2.35 9.70
N ALA A 63 4.48 -1.54 9.79
CA ALA A 63 3.29 -1.85 10.60
C ALA A 63 2.38 -2.90 9.91
N GLY A 64 2.63 -3.16 8.63
CA GLY A 64 1.88 -4.11 7.81
C GLY A 64 0.73 -3.48 7.03
N GLU A 65 0.54 -2.16 7.06
CA GLU A 65 -0.51 -1.47 6.32
C GLU A 65 -0.15 -1.32 4.84
N VAL A 66 -1.16 -1.32 3.98
CA VAL A 66 -0.99 -1.05 2.54
C VAL A 66 -1.24 0.44 2.30
N ARG A 67 -0.24 1.13 1.76
CA ARG A 67 -0.24 2.56 1.49
C ARG A 67 -0.14 2.81 -0.01
N ARG A 68 -0.70 3.93 -0.49
CA ARG A 68 -0.64 4.38 -1.89
C ARG A 68 0.02 5.77 -1.94
N LEU A 69 1.03 5.91 -2.79
CA LEU A 69 1.83 7.13 -2.93
C LEU A 69 1.82 7.61 -4.38
N ALA A 70 1.42 8.86 -4.63
CA ALA A 70 1.50 9.50 -5.93
C ALA A 70 2.78 10.33 -6.08
N TYR A 71 3.46 10.20 -7.21
CA TYR A 71 4.68 10.95 -7.53
C TYR A 71 4.84 11.07 -9.05
N ARG A 72 5.86 11.81 -9.50
CA ARG A 72 6.20 11.96 -10.93
C ARG A 72 7.48 11.21 -11.26
N THR A 73 7.53 10.60 -12.44
CA THR A 73 8.66 9.81 -12.96
C THR A 73 8.80 10.01 -14.47
N LEU A 74 9.89 9.54 -15.07
CA LEU A 74 9.99 9.41 -16.52
C LEU A 74 9.09 8.27 -17.02
N ALA A 75 8.43 8.49 -18.15
CA ALA A 75 7.60 7.50 -18.82
C ALA A 75 8.42 6.28 -19.30
N ASP A 76 7.74 5.13 -19.43
CA ASP A 76 8.37 3.89 -19.89
C ASP A 76 8.97 4.00 -21.31
N SER A 77 8.39 4.85 -22.15
CA SER A 77 8.88 5.23 -23.49
C SER A 77 10.32 5.78 -23.47
N CYS A 78 10.82 6.29 -22.34
CA CYS A 78 12.20 6.75 -22.19
C CYS A 78 13.22 5.61 -22.06
N LYS A 79 12.81 4.39 -21.72
CA LYS A 79 13.73 3.28 -21.39
C LYS A 79 14.53 2.77 -22.60
N ASN A 80 14.08 3.04 -23.82
CA ASN A 80 14.65 2.53 -25.07
C ASN A 80 15.43 3.59 -25.87
N GLN A 81 15.78 4.72 -25.27
CA GLN A 81 16.42 5.86 -25.97
C GLN A 81 17.98 5.80 -25.95
N ASN A 82 18.56 4.61 -25.79
CA ASN A 82 20.01 4.42 -25.74
C ASN A 82 20.61 4.15 -27.12
#